data_AF-A0A6I6A8R6-F1
#
_entry.id   AF-A0A6I6A8R6-F1
#
_cell.length_a   1.000
_cell.length_b   1.000
_cell.length_c   1.000
_cell.angle_alpha   90.00
_cell.angle_beta   90.00
_cell.angle_gamma   90.00
#
_symmetry.space_group_name_H-M   'P 1'
#
loop_
_entity.id
_entity.type
_entity.pdbx_description
1 polymer ?
#
loop_
_entity_poly.entity_id
_entity_poly.type
_entity_poly.pdbx_seq_one_letter_code
_entity_poly.pdbx_strand_id
1 'polypeptide(L)'
;MTYTPDDFRNDLICEIERGYDPVRVAQVAFGIMQDLGAKISTEYHNEILGVAVMEEGPQFEMTETQLREYLDRMVEELGNEES
;
A
#
# COMPACT_ATOMS: atom_id res chain seq x y z
N MET A 1 6.36 -16.83 6.42
CA MET A 1 5.44 -15.83 6.99
C MET A 1 4.77 -15.17 5.81
N THR A 2 3.44 -15.18 5.78
CA THR A 2 2.68 -14.49 4.72
C THR A 2 2.74 -13.01 5.03
N TYR A 3 3.04 -12.19 4.03
CA TYR A 3 3.02 -10.74 4.17
C TYR A 3 1.57 -10.27 4.10
N THR A 4 1.12 -9.57 5.12
CA THR A 4 -0.29 -9.25 5.35
C THR A 4 -0.61 -7.79 5.01
N PRO A 5 -1.90 -7.44 4.84
CA PRO A 5 -2.32 -6.04 4.71
C PRO A 5 -1.80 -5.14 5.85
N ASP A 6 -1.75 -5.66 7.08
CA ASP A 6 -1.17 -4.96 8.23
C ASP A 6 0.33 -4.69 8.08
N ASP A 7 1.10 -5.66 7.58
CA ASP A 7 2.53 -5.49 7.31
C ASP A 7 2.76 -4.37 6.29
N PHE A 8 1.99 -4.38 5.19
CA PHE A 8 2.05 -3.32 4.17
C PHE A 8 1.71 -1.95 4.72
N ARG A 9 0.62 -1.87 5.50
CA ARG A 9 0.23 -0.63 6.15
C ARG A 9 1.36 -0.11 7.03
N ASN A 10 1.93 -0.96 7.89
CA ASN A 10 3.00 -0.55 8.80
C ASN A 10 4.25 -0.05 8.08
N ASP A 11 4.66 -0.71 7.00
CA ASP A 11 5.79 -0.30 6.18
C ASP A 11 5.55 1.08 5.56
N LEU A 12 4.36 1.33 5.03
CA LEU A 12 4.02 2.64 4.46
C LEU A 12 3.84 3.74 5.52
N ILE A 13 3.25 3.43 6.68
CA ILE A 13 3.17 4.38 7.80
C ILE A 13 4.57 4.82 8.21
N CYS A 14 5.54 3.90 8.30
CA CYS A 14 6.93 4.24 8.62
C CYS A 14 7.52 5.22 7.60
N GLU A 15 7.22 5.07 6.31
CA GLU A 15 7.71 6.00 5.28
C GLU A 15 7.05 7.38 5.35
N ILE A 16 5.74 7.42 5.65
CA ILE A 16 4.99 8.66 5.87
C ILE A 16 5.57 9.44 7.07
N GLU A 17 5.85 8.75 8.18
CA GLU A 17 6.39 9.38 9.40
C GLU A 17 7.80 9.97 9.20
N ARG A 18 8.53 9.51 8.18
CA ARG A 18 9.83 10.08 7.79
C ARG A 18 9.70 11.36 6.94
N GLY A 19 8.46 11.80 6.66
CA GLY A 19 8.11 12.96 5.85
C GLY A 19 7.34 12.54 4.60
N TYR A 20 6.09 12.94 4.48
CA TYR A 20 5.23 12.50 3.37
C TYR A 20 5.79 12.91 2.00
N ASP A 21 6.05 11.91 1.16
CA ASP A 21 6.45 12.06 -0.24
C ASP A 21 5.73 10.96 -1.05
N PRO A 22 4.76 11.31 -1.90
CA PRO A 22 3.94 10.34 -2.61
C PRO A 22 4.76 9.46 -3.57
N VAL A 23 5.84 9.98 -4.16
CA VAL A 23 6.70 9.21 -5.08
C VAL A 23 7.51 8.18 -4.31
N ARG A 24 8.07 8.56 -3.16
CA ARG A 24 8.82 7.62 -2.31
C ARG A 24 7.93 6.50 -1.78
N VAL A 25 6.73 6.83 -1.32
CA VAL A 25 5.73 5.85 -0.88
C VAL A 25 5.38 4.88 -2.02
N ALA A 26 5.10 5.42 -3.21
CA ALA A 26 4.78 4.63 -4.39
C ALA A 26 5.88 3.62 -4.75
N GLN A 27 7.14 4.05 -4.72
CA GLN A 27 8.29 3.20 -5.01
C GLN A 27 8.43 2.04 -4.00
N VAL A 28 8.18 2.31 -2.72
CA VAL A 28 8.17 1.26 -1.68
C VAL A 28 7.02 0.27 -1.93
N ALA A 29 5.82 0.77 -2.21
CA ALA A 29 4.67 -0.08 -2.54
C ALA A 29 4.94 -0.95 -3.78
N PHE A 30 5.53 -0.39 -4.83
CA PHE A 30 5.90 -1.10 -6.04
C PHE A 30 6.95 -2.19 -5.77
N GLY A 31 7.97 -1.89 -4.97
CA GLY A 31 8.97 -2.89 -4.56
C GLY A 31 8.35 -4.07 -3.81
N ILE A 32 7.47 -3.78 -2.86
CA ILE A 32 6.74 -4.81 -2.12
C ILE A 32 5.88 -5.65 -3.07
N MET A 33 5.14 -5.01 -3.99
CA MET A 33 4.32 -5.70 -4.99
C MET A 33 5.14 -6.69 -5.84
N GLN A 34 6.34 -6.29 -6.28
CA GLN A 34 7.24 -7.14 -7.04
C GLN A 34 7.75 -8.34 -6.24
N ASP A 35 8.10 -8.13 -4.96
CA ASP A 35 8.60 -9.19 -4.07
C ASP A 35 7.54 -10.24 -3.72
N LEU A 36 6.29 -9.78 -3.58
CA LEU A 36 5.13 -10.63 -3.33
C LEU A 36 4.72 -11.39 -4.59
N GLY A 37 4.59 -10.71 -5.72
CA GLY A 37 4.17 -11.30 -6.99
C GLY A 37 2.90 -12.14 -6.84
N ALA A 38 2.92 -13.38 -7.33
CA ALA A 38 1.77 -14.29 -7.27
C ALA A 38 1.50 -14.91 -5.87
N LYS A 39 2.18 -14.47 -4.81
CA LYS A 39 2.00 -15.00 -3.44
C LYS A 39 0.81 -14.38 -2.71
N ILE A 40 0.21 -13.32 -3.25
CA ILE A 40 -0.93 -12.61 -2.69
C ILE A 40 -2.17 -12.75 -3.59
N SER A 41 -3.35 -12.48 -3.04
CA SER A 41 -4.59 -12.47 -3.82
C SER A 41 -4.57 -11.35 -4.86
N THR A 42 -5.37 -11.51 -5.92
CA THR A 42 -5.54 -10.47 -6.95
C THR A 42 -6.10 -9.18 -6.35
N GLU A 43 -7.01 -9.27 -5.37
CA GLU A 43 -7.56 -8.11 -4.67
C GLU A 43 -6.46 -7.37 -3.92
N TYR A 44 -5.65 -8.07 -3.15
CA TYR A 44 -4.55 -7.44 -2.42
C TYR A 44 -3.50 -6.84 -3.37
N HIS A 45 -3.18 -7.53 -4.47
CA HIS A 45 -2.30 -6.99 -5.50
C HIS A 45 -2.84 -5.68 -6.11
N ASN A 46 -4.13 -5.61 -6.40
CA ASN A 46 -4.75 -4.40 -6.95
C ASN A 46 -4.75 -3.24 -5.95
N GLU A 47 -4.90 -3.53 -4.66
CA GLU A 47 -4.82 -2.51 -3.62
C GLU A 47 -3.41 -1.92 -3.49
N ILE A 48 -2.37 -2.77 -3.52
CA ILE A 48 -0.98 -2.29 -3.54
C ILE A 48 -0.70 -1.48 -4.80
N LEU A 49 -1.21 -1.93 -5.96
CA LEU A 49 -1.07 -1.20 -7.22
C LEU A 49 -1.69 0.20 -7.14
N GLY A 50 -2.81 0.37 -6.44
CA GLY A 50 -3.44 1.68 -6.22
C GLY A 50 -2.53 2.69 -5.53
N VAL A 51 -1.62 2.24 -4.67
CA VAL A 51 -0.58 3.08 -4.07
C VAL A 51 0.60 3.27 -5.01
N ALA A 52 1.05 2.19 -5.67
CA ALA A 52 2.21 2.22 -6.55
C ALA A 52 2.04 3.19 -7.74
N VAL A 53 0.82 3.36 -8.26
CA VAL A 53 0.56 4.30 -9.38
C VAL A 53 0.72 5.78 -9.00
N MET A 54 0.88 6.12 -7.71
CA MET A 54 1.15 7.50 -7.31
C MET A 54 2.48 8.04 -7.88
N GLU A 55 3.41 7.18 -8.31
CA GLU A 55 4.65 7.63 -8.99
C GLU A 55 4.42 8.14 -10.42
N GLU A 56 3.27 7.81 -11.04
CA GLU A 56 2.92 8.20 -12.42
C GLU A 56 2.52 9.68 -12.56
N GLY A 57 2.37 10.38 -11.43
CA GLY A 57 2.25 11.83 -11.37
C GLY A 57 1.04 12.37 -10.60
N PRO A 58 0.90 13.71 -10.53
CA PRO A 58 -0.02 14.40 -9.62
C PRO A 58 -1.50 14.02 -9.73
N GLN A 59 -1.92 13.50 -10.88
CA GLN A 59 -3.28 13.03 -11.11
C GLN A 59 -3.62 11.73 -10.38
N PHE A 60 -2.61 10.98 -9.96
CA PHE A 60 -2.74 9.73 -9.21
C PHE A 60 -2.31 9.87 -7.75
N GLU A 61 -1.67 10.97 -7.39
CA GLU A 61 -1.21 11.22 -6.03
C GLU A 61 -2.38 11.30 -5.04
N MET A 62 -2.25 10.58 -3.94
CA MET A 62 -3.05 10.80 -2.74
C MET A 62 -2.39 11.87 -1.88
N THR A 63 -3.17 12.61 -1.10
CA THR A 63 -2.66 13.35 0.06
C THR A 63 -2.30 12.36 1.18
N GLU A 64 -1.52 12.80 2.17
CA GLU A 64 -1.19 11.95 3.33
C GLU A 64 -2.44 11.38 4.00
N THR A 65 -3.46 12.21 4.22
CA THR A 65 -4.73 11.78 4.84
C THR A 65 -5.43 10.73 3.99
N GLN A 66 -5.54 10.95 2.68
CA GLN A 66 -6.18 10.00 1.77
C GLN A 66 -5.44 8.67 1.73
N LEU A 67 -4.10 8.69 1.74
CA LEU A 67 -3.32 7.47 1.79
C LEU A 67 -3.53 6.71 3.11
N ARG A 68 -3.55 7.39 4.25
CA ARG A 68 -3.82 6.75 5.54
C ARG A 68 -5.19 6.09 5.58
N GLU A 69 -6.23 6.79 5.13
CA GLU A 69 -7.59 6.26 4.99
C GLU A 69 -7.63 5.06 4.04
N TYR A 70 -6.90 5.12 2.93
CA TYR A 70 -6.78 4.03 1.97
C TYR A 70 -6.19 2.77 2.60
N LEU A 71 -5.11 2.91 3.38
CA LEU A 71 -4.43 1.81 4.06
C LEU A 71 -5.27 1.21 5.18
N ASP A 72 -5.96 2.04 5.96
CA ASP A 72 -6.87 1.59 7.02
C ASP A 72 -8.02 0.76 6.41
N ARG A 73 -8.65 1.26 5.33
CA ARG A 73 -9.69 0.51 4.60
C ARG A 73 -9.17 -0.83 4.07
N MET A 74 -7.98 -0.84 3.48
CA MET A 74 -7.39 -2.06 2.94
C MET A 74 -7.19 -3.14 4.03
N VAL A 75 -6.77 -2.75 5.23
CA VAL A 75 -6.65 -3.67 6.38
C VAL A 75 -8.03 -4.15 6.82
N GLU A 76 -9.03 -3.28 6.90
CA GLU A 76 -10.39 -3.66 7.29
C GLU A 76 -11.04 -4.64 6.29
N GLU A 77 -10.84 -4.43 4.99
CA GLU A 77 -11.47 -5.27 3.95
C GLU A 77 -10.76 -6.61 3.79
N LEU A 78 -9.42 -6.61 3.75
CA LEU A 78 -8.63 -7.81 3.44
C LEU A 78 -8.18 -8.57 4.70
N GLY A 79 -8.07 -7.91 5.85
CA GLY A 79 -7.71 -8.55 7.12
C GLY A 79 -8.81 -9.42 7.72
N ASN A 80 -10.07 -9.19 7.31
CA ASN A 80 -11.23 -9.97 7.76
C ASN A 80 -11.45 -11.26 6.96
N GLU A 81 -10.71 -11.51 5.89
CA GLU A 81 -10.86 -12.72 5.06
C GLU A 81 -10.23 -13.98 5.69
N GLU A 82 -9.48 -13.85 6.80
CA GLU A 82 -8.87 -14.98 7.53
C GLU A 82 -9.58 -15.36 8.85
N SER A 83 -10.80 -14.85 9.13
CA SER A 83 -11.59 -15.22 10.33
C SER A 83 -12.68 -16.28 10.10
#